data_AF-A0A498T0W7-F1
#
_entry.id   AF-A0A498T0W7-F1
#
_cell.length_a   1.000
_cell.length_b   1.000
_cell.length_c   1.000
_cell.angle_alpha   90.00
_cell.angle_beta   90.00
_cell.angle_gamma   90.00
#
_symmetry.space_group_name_H-M   'P 1'
#
loop_
_entity.id
_entity.type
_entity.pdbx_description
1 polymer ?
#
loop_
_entity_poly.entity_id
_entity_poly.type
_entity_poly.pdbx_seq_one_letter_code
_entity_poly.pdbx_strand_id
1 'polypeptide(L)'
;SDRSDRLQPPSSSKSHVTGAGQTPSSSVAPSVARPVVQDDRDGHLIYQDGDIIQGRYEIVRTLGEGTFGKVVQVKDSTKDGRQFALKVIKNVSKYREAARLEINVLNKLQEKDPNGKL
;
A
#
# COMPACT_ATOMS: atom_id res chain seq x y z
N SER A 1 -51.92 24.27 -52.12
CA SER A 1 -53.22 24.94 -51.98
C SER A 1 -54.01 24.14 -50.96
N ASP A 2 -54.44 24.63 -49.81
CA ASP A 2 -54.32 25.94 -49.13
C ASP A 2 -54.22 25.62 -47.59
N ARG A 3 -53.61 26.42 -46.71
CA ARG A 3 -54.19 27.56 -45.99
C ARG A 3 -55.68 27.35 -45.61
N SER A 4 -56.19 27.62 -44.42
CA SER A 4 -55.67 27.95 -43.08
C SER A 4 -56.86 27.67 -42.14
N ASP A 5 -56.67 27.47 -40.83
CA ASP A 5 -57.23 28.42 -39.85
C ASP A 5 -56.73 28.16 -38.42
N ARG A 6 -57.10 29.09 -37.53
CA ARG A 6 -56.51 29.41 -36.23
C ARG A 6 -57.58 29.36 -35.16
N LEU A 7 -57.21 29.07 -33.91
CA LEU A 7 -57.70 29.73 -32.68
C LEU A 7 -56.90 29.25 -31.44
N GLN A 8 -57.01 29.99 -30.34
CA GLN A 8 -56.19 30.00 -29.11
C GLN A 8 -57.14 30.18 -27.89
N PRO A 9 -56.68 30.37 -26.63
CA PRO A 9 -55.63 29.76 -25.79
C PRO A 9 -56.27 29.28 -24.43
N PRO A 10 -55.56 29.08 -23.27
CA PRO A 10 -54.13 28.97 -22.93
C PRO A 10 -53.79 27.51 -22.48
N SER A 11 -52.75 27.14 -21.72
CA SER A 11 -51.62 27.80 -21.01
C SER A 11 -50.35 26.89 -21.14
N SER A 12 -49.15 27.10 -20.56
CA SER A 12 -48.61 27.88 -19.41
C SER A 12 -47.22 28.48 -19.80
N SER A 13 -46.26 28.91 -18.97
CA SER A 13 -46.06 28.92 -17.49
C SER A 13 -45.01 29.97 -17.06
N LYS A 14 -44.63 29.98 -15.77
CA LYS A 14 -43.36 30.52 -15.22
C LYS A 14 -42.68 29.42 -14.34
N SER A 15 -41.35 29.32 -14.18
CA SER A 15 -40.30 30.34 -14.36
C SER A 15 -38.93 29.73 -14.74
N HIS A 16 -38.04 30.58 -15.24
CA HIS A 16 -36.61 30.31 -15.47
C HIS A 16 -35.83 29.92 -14.19
N VAL A 17 -34.76 29.13 -14.35
CA VAL A 17 -33.39 29.60 -14.09
C VAL A 17 -32.35 28.69 -14.76
N THR A 18 -31.36 29.29 -15.44
CA THR A 18 -30.16 28.62 -15.97
C THR A 18 -29.05 28.63 -14.93
N GLY A 19 -28.43 27.48 -14.65
CA GLY A 19 -27.27 27.37 -13.78
C GLY A 19 -26.33 26.25 -14.24
N ALA A 20 -25.11 26.61 -14.64
CA ALA A 20 -24.10 25.65 -15.07
C ALA A 20 -23.32 25.08 -13.89
N GLY A 21 -22.84 23.83 -14.04
CA GLY A 21 -21.77 23.27 -13.22
C GLY A 21 -22.20 22.62 -11.90
N GLN A 22 -22.35 21.29 -11.92
CA GLN A 22 -22.13 20.45 -10.75
C GLN A 22 -21.41 19.17 -11.19
N THR A 23 -20.13 19.09 -10.89
CA THR A 23 -19.35 17.84 -10.92
C THR A 23 -19.91 16.87 -9.88
N PRO A 24 -20.11 15.58 -10.19
CA PRO A 24 -20.52 14.61 -9.19
C PRO A 24 -19.35 14.33 -8.23
N SER A 25 -19.37 15.01 -7.07
CA SER A 25 -18.51 14.66 -5.94
C SER A 25 -18.90 13.30 -5.38
N SER A 26 -18.24 12.22 -5.83
CA SER A 26 -18.32 10.91 -5.19
C SER A 26 -17.38 10.84 -3.98
N SER A 27 -17.65 11.67 -2.97
CA SER A 27 -17.06 11.48 -1.65
C SER A 27 -17.75 10.32 -0.93
N VAL A 28 -16.92 9.41 -0.40
CA VAL A 28 -17.20 8.27 0.51
C VAL A 28 -17.00 6.89 -0.14
N ALA A 29 -15.81 6.33 0.10
CA ALA A 29 -15.61 4.91 0.37
C ALA A 29 -14.80 4.80 1.68
N PRO A 30 -14.97 3.73 2.49
CA PRO A 30 -14.66 3.79 3.92
C PRO A 30 -13.19 3.49 4.25
N SER A 31 -12.84 3.74 5.52
CA SER A 31 -11.59 3.29 6.15
C SER A 31 -11.29 1.82 5.87
N VAL A 32 -10.34 1.57 4.96
CA VAL A 32 -9.88 0.21 4.64
C VAL A 32 -9.19 -0.36 5.88
N ALA A 33 -9.67 -1.50 6.36
CA ALA A 33 -9.07 -2.19 7.49
C ALA A 33 -7.59 -2.49 7.20
N ARG A 34 -6.71 -2.23 8.18
CA ARG A 34 -5.28 -2.57 8.05
C ARG A 34 -5.13 -4.06 7.75
N PRO A 35 -4.29 -4.46 6.80
CA PRO A 35 -4.41 -5.77 6.19
C PRO A 35 -4.10 -6.90 7.17
N VAL A 36 -4.84 -8.00 7.02
CA VAL A 36 -4.42 -9.29 7.54
C VAL A 36 -3.07 -9.62 6.91
N VAL A 37 -2.07 -9.94 7.73
CA VAL A 37 -0.76 -10.40 7.25
C VAL A 37 -0.98 -11.67 6.43
N GLN A 38 -0.78 -11.58 5.12
CA GLN A 38 -1.08 -12.64 4.16
C GLN A 38 0.15 -12.97 3.32
N ASP A 39 0.37 -14.26 3.12
CA ASP A 39 1.40 -14.78 2.23
C ASP A 39 0.82 -15.15 0.85
N ASP A 40 1.66 -15.08 -0.19
CA ASP A 40 1.38 -15.63 -1.51
C ASP A 40 1.56 -17.18 -1.55
N ARG A 41 1.33 -17.78 -2.72
CA ARG A 41 1.44 -19.24 -2.91
C ARG A 41 2.85 -19.79 -2.72
N ASP A 42 3.88 -18.96 -2.89
CA ASP A 42 5.29 -19.31 -2.67
C ASP A 42 5.75 -18.98 -1.24
N GLY A 43 4.85 -18.45 -0.41
CA GLY A 43 5.08 -18.06 0.97
C GLY A 43 5.72 -16.69 1.15
N HIS A 44 5.78 -15.81 0.14
CA HIS A 44 6.20 -14.43 0.38
C HIS A 44 5.10 -13.62 1.05
N LEU A 45 5.47 -12.73 1.96
CA LEU A 45 4.59 -11.66 2.41
C LEU A 45 4.07 -10.84 1.21
N ILE A 46 2.76 -10.64 1.16
CA ILE A 46 2.10 -9.67 0.28
C ILE A 46 2.13 -8.31 0.98
N TYR A 47 2.67 -7.29 0.32
CA TYR A 47 2.78 -5.92 0.82
C TYR A 47 2.75 -4.90 -0.33
N GLN A 48 2.59 -3.63 0.01
CA GLN A 48 2.70 -2.46 -0.87
C GLN A 48 3.67 -1.43 -0.28
N ASP A 49 4.16 -0.51 -1.11
CA ASP A 49 4.95 0.62 -0.63
C ASP A 49 4.05 1.54 0.22
N GLY A 50 4.54 1.96 1.39
CA GLY A 50 3.77 2.64 2.44
C GLY A 50 3.22 1.73 3.55
N ASP A 51 3.24 0.39 3.39
CA ASP A 51 2.81 -0.52 4.46
C ASP A 51 3.75 -0.45 5.68
N ILE A 52 3.17 -0.61 6.88
CA ILE A 52 3.92 -0.51 8.14
C ILE A 52 4.07 -1.89 8.79
N ILE A 53 5.27 -2.47 8.69
CA ILE A 53 5.63 -3.72 9.36
C ILE A 53 5.86 -3.46 10.86
N GLN A 54 5.23 -4.30 11.70
CA GLN A 54 5.32 -4.25 13.18
C GLN A 54 5.02 -2.87 13.80
N GLY A 55 4.24 -2.02 13.13
CA GLY A 55 3.93 -0.66 13.60
C GLY A 55 5.11 0.32 13.59
N ARG A 56 6.26 -0.05 13.01
CA ARG A 56 7.53 0.70 13.11
C ARG A 56 8.24 0.94 11.78
N TYR A 57 8.22 -0.06 10.89
CA TYR A 57 9.01 -0.04 9.67
C TYR A 57 8.10 0.21 8.46
N GLU A 58 8.09 1.45 7.97
CA GLU A 58 7.37 1.85 6.74
C GLU A 58 8.15 1.35 5.52
N ILE A 59 7.52 0.56 4.66
CA ILE A 59 8.11 0.08 3.41
C ILE A 59 8.22 1.24 2.42
N VAL A 60 9.42 1.47 1.90
CA VAL A 60 9.69 2.52 0.89
C VAL A 60 9.67 1.95 -0.52
N ARG A 61 10.30 0.79 -0.72
CA ARG A 61 10.41 0.06 -2.00
C ARG A 61 11.09 -1.29 -1.80
N THR A 62 10.92 -2.20 -2.75
CA THR A 62 11.74 -3.41 -2.83
C THR A 62 13.17 -3.10 -3.29
N LEU A 63 14.17 -3.71 -2.64
CA LEU A 63 15.59 -3.66 -2.99
C LEU A 63 16.05 -4.90 -3.77
N GLY A 64 15.41 -6.05 -3.54
CA GLY A 64 15.67 -7.29 -4.26
C GLY A 64 14.74 -8.43 -3.86
N GLU A 65 14.67 -9.45 -4.70
CA GLU A 65 13.87 -10.67 -4.49
C GLU A 65 14.69 -11.90 -4.88
N GLY A 66 14.46 -13.03 -4.22
CA GLY A 66 15.10 -14.29 -4.56
C GLY A 66 14.57 -15.47 -3.76
N THR A 67 15.27 -16.61 -3.85
CA THR A 67 14.85 -17.91 -3.31
C THR A 67 14.44 -17.88 -1.83
N PHE A 68 15.08 -17.05 -1.01
CA PHE A 68 14.85 -16.94 0.44
C PHE A 68 13.71 -15.98 0.83
N GLY A 69 13.28 -15.09 -0.08
CA GLY A 69 12.33 -14.02 0.19
C GLY A 69 12.69 -12.70 -0.47
N LYS A 70 12.22 -11.60 0.12
CA LYS A 70 12.37 -10.23 -0.40
C LYS A 70 13.22 -9.37 0.55
N VAL A 71 13.98 -8.42 0.01
CA VAL A 71 14.65 -7.37 0.78
C VAL A 71 13.98 -6.06 0.42
N VAL A 72 13.50 -5.32 1.42
CA VAL A 72 12.86 -4.01 1.24
C VAL A 72 13.67 -2.91 1.90
N GLN A 73 13.63 -1.72 1.33
CA GLN A 73 14.05 -0.50 2.01
C GLN A 73 12.92 -0.07 2.93
N VAL A 74 13.22 0.20 4.19
CA VAL A 74 12.25 0.71 5.18
C VAL A 74 12.74 1.98 5.84
N LYS A 75 11.81 2.85 6.28
CA LYS A 75 12.08 3.91 7.27
C LYS A 75 11.69 3.41 8.66
N ASP A 76 12.53 3.68 9.65
CA ASP A 76 12.24 3.36 11.05
C ASP A 76 11.68 4.59 11.79
N SER A 77 10.40 4.52 12.20
CA SER A 77 9.72 5.61 12.91
C SER A 77 10.34 5.96 14.27
N THR A 78 11.11 5.04 14.87
CA THR A 78 11.79 5.26 16.17
C THR A 78 13.21 5.80 16.03
N LYS A 79 13.71 5.95 14.80
CA LYS A 79 15.08 6.40 14.47
C LYS A 79 15.07 7.59 13.51
N ASP A 80 14.14 8.52 13.71
CA ASP A 80 14.02 9.75 12.91
C ASP A 80 13.92 9.48 11.40
N GLY A 81 13.14 8.46 11.03
CA GLY A 81 12.97 8.04 9.63
C GLY A 81 14.22 7.43 8.98
N ARG A 82 15.28 7.10 9.76
CA ARG A 82 16.49 6.47 9.24
C ARG A 82 16.15 5.21 8.46
N GLN A 83 16.82 5.07 7.32
CA GLN A 83 16.54 4.01 6.35
C GLN A 83 17.39 2.76 6.62
N PHE A 84 16.78 1.59 6.46
CA PHE A 84 17.40 0.28 6.64
C PHE A 84 16.99 -0.67 5.51
N ALA A 85 17.77 -1.74 5.32
CA ALA A 85 17.36 -2.89 4.53
C ALA A 85 16.74 -3.95 5.47
N LEU A 86 15.50 -4.33 5.21
CA LEU A 86 14.77 -5.35 5.97
C LEU A 86 14.57 -6.59 5.10
N LYS A 87 15.12 -7.73 5.55
CA LYS A 87 15.02 -9.03 4.88
C LYS A 87 13.77 -9.78 5.35
N VAL A 88 12.79 -9.92 4.47
CA VAL A 88 11.52 -10.62 4.71
C VAL A 88 11.65 -12.06 4.19
N ILE A 89 11.80 -13.01 5.10
CA ILE A 89 11.95 -14.44 4.81
C ILE A 89 10.58 -15.06 4.52
N LYS A 90 10.48 -15.93 3.51
CA LYS A 90 9.22 -16.61 3.18
C LYS A 90 8.69 -17.47 4.33
N ASN A 91 7.37 -17.61 4.44
CA ASN A 91 6.65 -18.55 5.31
C ASN A 91 6.82 -20.02 4.81
N VAL A 92 8.07 -20.50 4.77
CA VAL A 92 8.41 -21.88 4.40
C VAL A 92 9.51 -22.39 5.34
N SER A 93 9.28 -23.54 5.98
CA SER A 93 10.12 -24.03 7.08
C SER A 93 11.62 -24.07 6.76
N LYS A 94 12.02 -24.60 5.59
CA LYS A 94 13.44 -24.65 5.18
C LYS A 94 14.13 -23.28 5.15
N TYR A 95 13.43 -22.21 4.77
CA TYR A 95 14.00 -20.86 4.74
C TYR A 95 14.00 -20.20 6.12
N ARG A 96 13.03 -20.53 6.99
CA ARG A 96 13.05 -20.12 8.41
C ARG A 96 14.22 -20.75 9.17
N GLU A 97 14.48 -22.05 8.99
CA GLU A 97 15.62 -22.71 9.62
C GLU A 97 16.96 -22.15 9.11
N ALA A 98 17.08 -21.89 7.80
CA ALA A 98 18.25 -21.21 7.24
C ALA A 98 18.46 -19.80 7.82
N ALA A 99 17.37 -19.03 8.00
CA ALA A 99 17.43 -17.70 8.61
C ALA A 99 17.84 -17.74 10.09
N ARG A 100 17.43 -18.77 10.85
CA ARG A 100 17.92 -18.98 12.23
C ARG A 100 19.42 -19.23 12.27
N LEU A 101 19.97 -19.99 11.32
CA LEU A 101 21.41 -20.19 11.20
C LEU A 101 22.14 -18.89 10.83
N GLU A 102 21.60 -18.10 9.90
CA GLU A 102 22.12 -16.78 9.53
C GLU A 102 22.19 -15.83 10.76
N ILE A 103 21.10 -15.74 11.54
CA ILE A 103 21.06 -14.96 12.79
C ILE A 103 22.10 -15.46 13.80
N ASN A 104 22.24 -16.77 13.99
CA ASN A 104 23.22 -17.37 14.91
C ASN A 104 24.66 -17.06 14.50
N VAL A 105 24.97 -17.03 13.19
CA VAL A 105 26.28 -16.62 12.67
C VAL A 105 26.50 -15.13 12.92
N LEU A 106 25.52 -14.27 12.60
CA LEU A 106 25.61 -12.82 12.82
C LEU A 106 25.83 -12.46 14.30
N ASN A 107 25.11 -13.11 15.22
CA ASN A 107 25.29 -12.91 16.66
C ASN A 107 26.72 -13.27 17.11
N LYS A 108 27.24 -14.42 16.67
CA LYS A 108 28.61 -14.87 16.98
C LYS A 108 29.70 -13.98 16.37
N LEU A 109 29.42 -13.35 15.23
CA LEU A 109 30.32 -12.34 14.66
C LEU A 109 30.28 -11.07 15.50
N GLN A 110 29.11 -10.59 15.90
CA GLN A 110 28.95 -9.41 16.77
C GLN A 110 29.58 -9.62 18.17
N GLU A 111 29.54 -10.83 18.73
CA GLU A 111 30.24 -11.19 19.98
C GLU A 111 31.78 -11.09 19.84
N LYS A 112 32.33 -11.39 18.66
CA LYS A 112 33.78 -11.42 18.40
C LYS A 112 34.33 -10.09 17.88
N ASP A 113 33.53 -9.36 17.11
CA ASP A 113 33.81 -8.01 16.64
C ASP A 113 32.59 -7.10 16.89
N PRO A 114 32.47 -6.55 18.11
CA PRO A 114 31.37 -5.64 18.44
C PRO A 114 31.46 -4.28 17.74
N ASN A 115 32.55 -4.00 17.01
CA ASN A 115 32.75 -2.74 16.29
C ASN A 115 32.52 -2.85 14.77
N GLY A 116 32.37 -4.06 14.22
CA GLY A 116 32.15 -4.29 12.79
C GLY A 116 33.28 -3.72 11.91
N LYS A 117 34.53 -3.96 12.30
CA LYS A 117 35.76 -3.49 11.64
C LYS A 117 36.50 -4.57 10.84
N LEU A 118 36.04 -5.83 10.86
CA LEU A 118 36.51 -6.92 10.00
C LEU A 118 35.94 -6.84 8.58
#